data_AF-A0A959LIW7-F1
#
_entry.id   AF-A0A959LIW7-F1
#
_cell.length_a   1.000
_cell.length_b   1.000
_cell.length_c   1.000
_cell.angle_alpha   90.00
_cell.angle_beta   90.00
_cell.angle_gamma   90.00
#
_symmetry.space_group_name_H-M   'P 1'
#
loop_
_entity.id
_entity.type
_entity.pdbx_description
1 polymer ?
#
loop_
_entity_poly.entity_id
_entity_poly.type
_entity_poly.pdbx_seq_one_letter_code
_entity_poly.pdbx_strand_id
1 'polypeptide(L)' 'VVTTNSGGMEEAIDNNISGFVVHVRDTQGIADALVRVNALSKEERYTIALAAKNTVLQRHNKKEFVARFAQFYKR' A
#
# COMPACT_ATOMS: atom_id res chain seq x y z
N VAL A 1 3.24 -5.69 -2.01
CA VAL A 1 3.99 -5.43 -0.76
C VAL A 1 3.29 -6.15 0.38
N VAL A 2 4.04 -6.74 1.32
CA VAL A 2 3.51 -7.21 2.62
C VAL A 2 4.13 -6.31 3.68
N THR A 3 3.30 -5.73 4.55
CA THR A 3 3.73 -4.79 5.58
C THR A 3 2.93 -4.97 6.85
N THR A 4 3.41 -4.41 7.96
CA THR A 4 2.64 -4.28 9.19
C THR A 4 1.79 -3.01 9.20
N ASN A 5 0.75 -3.00 10.04
CA ASN A 5 -0.11 -1.84 10.32
C ASN A 5 0.56 -0.77 11.22
N SER A 6 1.86 -0.56 11.06
CA SER A 6 2.65 0.37 11.87
C SER A 6 2.90 1.68 11.10
N GLY A 7 2.68 2.83 11.74
CA GLY A 7 2.86 4.14 11.11
C GLY A 7 1.85 4.39 9.99
N GLY A 8 2.25 5.10 8.94
CA GLY A 8 1.36 5.45 7.80
C GLY A 8 1.06 4.32 6.82
N MET A 9 1.32 3.05 7.18
CA MET A 9 1.16 1.93 6.25
C MET A 9 -0.31 1.60 5.95
N GLU A 10 -1.22 1.82 6.89
CA GLU A 10 -2.66 1.69 6.67
C GLU A 10 -3.22 2.80 5.78
N GLU A 11 -2.56 3.95 5.71
CA GLU A 11 -2.91 5.05 4.80
C GLU A 11 -2.38 4.79 3.37
N ALA A 12 -1.20 4.18 3.29
CA ALA A 12 -0.48 3.95 2.04
C ALA A 12 -0.95 2.71 1.27
N ILE A 13 -1.52 1.70 1.95
CA ILE A 13 -1.88 0.41 1.34
C ILE A 13 -3.31 0.02 1.68
N ASP A 14 -4.08 -0.32 0.65
CA ASP A 14 -5.39 -0.93 0.78
C ASP A 14 -5.24 -2.45 0.89
N ASN A 15 -5.56 -3.00 2.05
CA ASN A 15 -5.33 -4.41 2.36
C ASN A 15 -6.09 -5.34 1.39
N ASN A 16 -5.38 -6.34 0.86
CA ASN A 16 -5.80 -7.28 -0.18
C ASN A 16 -6.15 -6.65 -1.55
N ILE A 17 -5.89 -5.35 -1.76
CA ILE A 17 -6.14 -4.67 -3.04
C ILE A 17 -4.82 -4.20 -3.65
N SER A 18 -4.11 -3.30 -2.97
CA SER A 18 -2.80 -2.78 -3.40
C SER A 18 -1.62 -3.41 -2.66
N GLY A 19 -1.90 -4.29 -1.71
CA GLY A 19 -0.89 -5.02 -0.96
C GLY A 19 -1.52 -5.76 0.21
N PHE A 20 -0.70 -6.18 1.16
CA PHE A 20 -1.13 -6.93 2.32
C PHE A 20 -0.65 -6.23 3.58
N VAL A 21 -1.59 -5.95 4.47
CA VAL A 21 -1.34 -5.33 5.77
C VAL A 21 -1.69 -6.35 6.84
N VAL A 22 -0.73 -6.62 7.73
CA VAL A 22 -0.88 -7.53 8.87
C VAL A 22 -0.67 -6.79 10.18
N HIS A 23 -1.18 -7.31 11.29
CA HIS A 23 -0.94 -6.69 12.58
C HIS A 23 0.54 -6.75 12.96
N VAL A 24 1.04 -5.66 13.54
CA VAL A 24 2.39 -5.61 14.08
C VAL A 24 2.54 -6.66 15.19
N ARG A 25 3.65 -7.41 15.16
CA ARG A 25 3.94 -8.54 16.08
C ARG A 25 3.01 -9.76 15.97
N ASP A 26 2.14 -9.80 14.98
CA ASP A 26 1.40 -11.03 14.65
C ASP A 26 2.26 -11.93 13.74
N THR A 27 3.06 -12.80 14.36
CA THR A 27 3.97 -13.69 13.64
C THR A 27 3.22 -14.67 12.74
N GLN A 28 2.04 -15.13 13.16
CA GLN A 28 1.24 -16.05 12.36
C GLN A 28 0.65 -15.32 11.15
N GLY A 29 0.07 -14.13 11.36
CA GLY A 29 -0.45 -13.32 10.26
C GLY A 29 0.62 -12.94 9.22
N ILE A 30 1.86 -12.67 9.66
CA ILE A 30 3.00 -12.45 8.76
C ILE A 30 3.28 -13.70 7.92
N ALA A 31 3.38 -14.88 8.55
CA ALA A 31 3.62 -16.13 7.85
C ALA A 31 2.52 -16.43 6.83
N ASP A 32 1.27 -16.31 7.24
CA ASP A 32 0.10 -16.55 6.39
C ASP A 32 0.07 -15.59 5.20
N ALA A 33 0.37 -14.31 5.41
CA ALA A 33 0.44 -13.34 4.32
C ALA A 33 1.53 -13.69 3.30
N LEU A 34 2.70 -14.15 3.74
CA LEU A 34 3.77 -14.60 2.85
C LEU A 34 3.38 -15.83 2.03
N VAL A 35 2.74 -16.81 2.67
CA VAL A 35 2.22 -18.01 1.98
C VAL A 35 1.18 -17.62 0.92
N ARG A 36 0.24 -16.74 1.26
CA ARG A 36 -0.76 -16.23 0.31
C ARG A 36 -0.11 -15.53 -0.87
N VAL A 37 0.85 -14.63 -0.63
CA VAL A 37 1.57 -13.94 -1.72
C VAL A 37 2.29 -14.94 -2.62
N ASN A 38 2.90 -15.97 -2.03
CA ASN A 38 3.56 -17.01 -2.80
C ASN A 38 2.59 -17.78 -3.69
N ALA A 39 1.38 -18.06 -3.19
CA ALA A 39 0.34 -18.80 -3.90
C ALA A 39 -0.34 -18.00 -5.03
N LEU A 40 -0.18 -16.67 -5.08
CA LEU A 40 -0.78 -15.86 -6.15
C LEU A 40 -0.21 -16.23 -7.52
N SER A 41 -1.10 -16.37 -8.49
CA SER A 41 -0.79 -16.45 -9.91
C SER A 41 -0.10 -15.17 -10.42
N LYS A 42 0.46 -15.24 -11.62
CA LYS A 42 1.12 -14.09 -12.24
C LYS A 42 0.12 -12.96 -12.52
N GLU A 43 -1.10 -13.32 -12.91
CA GLU A 43 -2.20 -12.43 -13.24
C GLU A 43 -2.71 -11.70 -11.99
N GLU A 44 -2.88 -12.41 -10.88
CA GLU A 44 -3.26 -11.80 -9.60
C GLU A 44 -2.17 -10.87 -9.08
N ARG A 45 -0.90 -11.29 -9.15
CA ARG A 45 0.24 -10.43 -8.78
C ARG A 45 0.28 -9.17 -9.62
N TYR A 46 0.05 -9.27 -10.93
CA TYR A 46 -0.02 -8.13 -11.83
C TYR A 46 -1.18 -7.19 -11.46
N THR A 47 -2.35 -7.75 -11.15
CA THR A 47 -3.54 -6.98 -10.74
C THR A 47 -3.27 -6.17 -9.47
N ILE A 48 -2.70 -6.79 -8.45
CA ILE A 48 -2.33 -6.12 -7.20
C ILE A 48 -1.26 -5.05 -7.46
N ALA A 49 -0.28 -5.32 -8.31
CA ALA A 49 0.76 -4.35 -8.65
C ALA A 49 0.19 -3.12 -9.37
N LEU A 50 -0.77 -3.31 -10.28
CA LEU A 50 -1.46 -2.22 -10.96
C LEU A 50 -2.29 -1.39 -9.97
N ALA A 51 -3.03 -2.04 -9.08
CA ALA A 51 -3.77 -1.37 -8.01
C ALA A 51 -2.82 -0.54 -7.11
N ALA A 52 -1.69 -1.11 -6.70
CA ALA A 52 -0.68 -0.40 -5.91
C ALA A 52 -0.14 0.84 -6.61
N LYS A 53 0.18 0.73 -7.90
CA LYS A 53 0.58 1.89 -8.71
C LYS A 53 -0.49 2.98 -8.70
N ASN A 54 -1.76 2.61 -8.88
CA ASN A 54 -2.86 3.56 -8.88
C ASN A 54 -3.05 4.22 -7.51
N THR A 55 -2.98 3.47 -6.41
CA THR A 55 -3.04 4.01 -5.05
C THR A 55 -1.95 5.07 -4.82
N VAL A 56 -0.70 4.78 -5.20
CA VAL A 56 0.42 5.74 -5.08
C VAL A 56 0.19 6.97 -5.94
N LEU A 57 -0.27 6.80 -7.18
CA LEU A 57 -0.53 7.92 -8.08
C LEU A 57 -1.68 8.82 -7.61
N GLN A 58 -2.66 8.27 -6.89
CA GLN A 58 -3.79 9.05 -6.35
C GLN A 58 -3.47 9.71 -5.02
N ARG A 59 -2.73 9.03 -4.13
CA ARG A 59 -2.53 9.46 -2.74
C ARG A 59 -1.19 10.11 -2.47
N HIS A 60 -0.19 9.88 -3.32
CA HIS A 60 1.21 10.28 -3.08
C HIS A 60 1.85 10.92 -4.32
N ASN A 61 1.03 11.52 -5.18
CA ASN A 61 1.53 12.24 -6.35
C ASN A 61 2.35 13.46 -5.94
N LYS A 62 3.66 13.44 -6.22
CA LYS A 62 4.57 14.54 -5.87
C LYS A 62 4.09 15.91 -6.40
N LYS A 63 3.57 15.97 -7.63
CA LYS A 63 3.12 17.25 -8.22
C LYS A 63 1.93 17.81 -7.45
N GLU A 64 0.98 16.94 -7.11
CA GLU A 64 -0.19 17.34 -6.33
C GLU A 64 0.19 17.75 -4.90
N PHE A 65 1.12 17.04 -4.26
CA PHE A 65 1.65 17.42 -2.95
C PHE A 65 2.26 18.82 -2.97
N VAL A 66 3.16 19.07 -3.92
CA VAL A 66 3.79 20.39 -4.05
C VAL A 66 2.74 21.48 -4.28
N ALA A 67 1.75 21.24 -5.14
CA ALA A 67 0.67 22.19 -5.39
C ALA A 67 -0.15 22.48 -4.12
N ARG A 68 -0.53 21.44 -3.36
CA ARG A 68 -1.28 21.57 -2.11
C ARG A 68 -0.51 22.35 -1.04
N PHE A 69 0.78 22.06 -0.85
CA PHE A 69 1.61 22.80 0.10
C PHE A 69 1.85 24.25 -0.35
N ALA A 70 2.12 24.48 -1.63
CA ALA A 70 2.27 25.83 -2.17
C ALA A 70 0.99 26.67 -2.00
N GLN A 71 -0.19 26.05 -2.15
CA GLN A 71 -1.47 26.70 -1.86
C GLN A 71 -1.63 27.00 -0.37
N PHE A 72 -1.26 26.05 0.50
CA PHE A 72 -1.35 26.22 1.96
C PHE A 72 -0.50 27.39 2.46
N TYR A 73 0.75 27.53 1.99
CA TYR A 73 1.65 28.62 2.38
C TYR A 73 1.32 29.99 1.78
N LYS A 74 0.41 30.07 0.80
CA LYS A 74 -0.05 31.32 0.19
C LYS A 74 -1.28 31.91 0.89
N ARG A 75 -1.83 31.22 1.89
CA ARG A 75 -2.87 31.72 2.79
C ARG A 75 -2.24 32.37 4.00
#